data_AF-A0A3D9AKN9-F1
#
_entry.id   AF-A0A3D9AKN9-F1
#
_cell.length_a   1.000
_cell.length_b   1.000
_cell.length_c   1.000
_cell.angle_alpha   90.00
_cell.angle_beta   90.00
_cell.angle_gamma   90.00
#
_symmetry.space_group_name_H-M   'P 1'
#
loop_
_entity.id
_entity.type
_entity.pdbx_description
1 polymer ?
#
loop_
_entity_poly.entity_id
_entity_poly.type
_entity_poly.pdbx_seq_one_letter_code
_entity_poly.pdbx_strand_id
1 'polypeptide(L)'
;MNPKIRSLFFACLGLLFGMSVMYIYNNFIADKKIDSAIEKKFQTKEGSTPENSSEIYSITREDVVINYVKQNQKLPDYYITKNEAKNLGWNPSQGNLCEVLPGKVIGGDYFGNREGKLPKGEKYFEADVNYNCGNRNSDRIVFTKSGEVYLTKDHYKSFEKK
;
A
#
# COMPACT_ATOMS: atom_id res chain seq x y z
N MET A 1 -62.51 16.04 -16.21
CA MET A 1 -61.35 16.14 -15.29
C MET A 1 -61.20 17.60 -14.88
N ASN A 2 -61.18 17.90 -13.58
CA ASN A 2 -61.10 19.29 -13.09
C ASN A 2 -59.76 19.93 -13.54
N PRO A 3 -59.77 21.13 -14.17
CA PRO A 3 -58.56 21.76 -14.69
C PRO A 3 -57.49 22.00 -13.61
N LYS A 4 -57.90 22.23 -12.36
CA LYS A 4 -56.98 22.37 -11.21
C LYS A 4 -56.30 21.06 -10.85
N ILE A 5 -57.04 19.94 -10.93
CA ILE A 5 -56.50 18.59 -10.68
C ILE A 5 -55.56 18.18 -11.81
N ARG A 6 -55.85 18.57 -13.06
CA ARG A 6 -55.00 18.28 -14.23
C ARG A 6 -53.62 18.94 -14.11
N SER A 7 -53.59 20.21 -13.71
CA SER A 7 -52.34 20.95 -13.49
C SER A 7 -51.52 20.34 -12.33
N LEU A 8 -52.18 19.98 -11.23
CA LEU A 8 -51.52 19.31 -10.10
C LEU A 8 -50.97 17.94 -10.48
N PHE A 9 -51.68 17.18 -11.31
CA PHE A 9 -51.23 15.87 -11.79
C PHE A 9 -49.95 15.97 -12.63
N PHE A 10 -49.88 16.94 -13.55
CA PHE A 10 -48.68 17.17 -14.37
C PHE A 10 -47.50 17.69 -13.54
N ALA A 11 -47.76 18.54 -12.53
CA ALA A 11 -46.71 19.00 -11.62
C ALA A 11 -46.11 17.85 -10.79
N CYS A 12 -46.94 16.97 -10.23
CA CYS A 12 -46.47 15.80 -9.47
C CYS A 12 -45.74 14.78 -10.34
N LEU A 13 -46.19 14.56 -11.59
CA LEU A 13 -45.55 13.62 -12.51
C LEU A 13 -44.15 14.09 -12.92
N GLY A 14 -43.96 15.39 -13.15
CA GLY A 14 -42.66 15.98 -13.44
C GLY A 14 -41.67 15.88 -12.28
N LEU A 15 -42.14 16.09 -11.04
CA LEU A 15 -41.33 15.97 -9.82
C LEU A 15 -40.84 14.53 -9.60
N LEU A 16 -41.72 13.54 -9.78
CA LEU A 16 -41.37 12.12 -9.65
C LEU A 16 -40.38 11.67 -10.73
N PHE A 17 -40.57 12.13 -11.97
CA PHE A 17 -39.65 11.79 -13.06
C PHE A 17 -38.26 12.42 -12.84
N GLY A 18 -38.20 13.67 -12.37
CA GLY A 18 -36.94 14.34 -12.00
C GLY A 18 -36.16 13.61 -10.91
N MET A 19 -36.85 13.17 -9.85
CA MET A 19 -36.23 12.40 -8.76
C MET A 19 -35.72 11.03 -9.23
N SER A 20 -36.49 10.35 -10.10
CA SER A 20 -36.08 9.07 -10.68
C SER A 20 -34.84 9.21 -11.58
N VAL A 21 -34.78 10.24 -12.43
CA VAL A 21 -33.61 10.52 -13.28
C VAL A 21 -32.38 10.87 -12.43
N MET A 22 -32.54 11.68 -11.39
CA MET A 22 -31.43 12.03 -10.49
C MET A 22 -30.92 10.81 -9.71
N TYR A 23 -31.82 9.92 -9.27
CA TYR A 23 -31.47 8.67 -8.59
C TYR A 23 -30.69 7.72 -9.52
N ILE A 24 -31.14 7.53 -10.77
CA ILE A 24 -30.41 6.72 -11.77
C ILE A 24 -29.05 7.33 -12.11
N TYR A 25 -28.95 8.66 -12.19
CA TYR A 25 -27.67 9.34 -12.42
C TYR A 25 -26.68 9.10 -11.27
N ASN A 26 -27.12 9.24 -10.01
CA ASN A 26 -26.28 8.99 -8.83
C ASN A 26 -25.88 7.52 -8.68
N ASN A 27 -26.79 6.58 -8.94
CA ASN A 27 -26.57 5.17 -8.64
C ASN A 27 -25.95 4.37 -9.80
N PHE A 28 -25.75 4.98 -10.99
CA PHE A 28 -25.26 4.26 -12.17
C PHE A 28 -24.24 5.04 -13.01
N ILE A 29 -24.37 6.37 -13.13
CA ILE A 29 -23.44 7.19 -13.93
C ILE A 29 -22.28 7.73 -13.09
N ALA A 30 -22.51 8.04 -11.81
CA ALA A 30 -21.43 8.46 -10.90
C ALA A 30 -20.39 7.33 -10.71
N ASP A 31 -20.84 6.10 -10.44
CA ASP A 31 -19.96 4.93 -10.30
C ASP A 31 -19.22 4.63 -11.61
N LYS A 32 -19.89 4.66 -12.77
CA LYS A 32 -19.22 4.45 -14.06
C LYS A 32 -18.20 5.55 -14.42
N LYS A 33 -18.40 6.80 -13.96
CA LYS A 33 -17.40 7.87 -14.12
C LYS A 33 -16.21 7.70 -13.18
N ILE A 34 -16.45 7.18 -11.97
CA ILE A 34 -15.41 6.86 -11.00
C ILE A 34 -14.61 5.64 -11.50
N ASP A 35 -15.27 4.57 -11.96
CA ASP A 35 -14.62 3.39 -12.56
C ASP A 35 -13.89 3.73 -13.85
N SER A 36 -14.46 4.56 -14.73
CA SER A 36 -13.80 5.00 -15.97
C SER A 36 -12.64 5.98 -15.70
N ALA A 37 -12.70 6.78 -14.64
CA ALA A 37 -11.59 7.66 -14.22
C ALA A 37 -10.51 6.90 -13.43
N ILE A 38 -10.87 5.83 -12.71
CA ILE A 38 -9.96 4.90 -12.03
C ILE A 38 -9.27 3.99 -13.07
N GLU A 39 -9.98 3.47 -14.08
CA GLU A 39 -9.38 2.74 -15.21
C GLU A 39 -8.46 3.65 -16.05
N LYS A 40 -8.78 4.94 -16.23
CA LYS A 40 -7.86 5.89 -16.88
C LYS A 40 -6.67 6.29 -16.03
N LYS A 41 -6.70 6.10 -14.70
CA LYS A 41 -5.56 6.32 -13.79
C LYS A 41 -4.75 5.05 -13.50
N PHE A 42 -5.27 3.87 -13.83
CA PHE A 42 -4.61 2.58 -13.70
C PHE A 42 -4.64 1.82 -15.05
N GLN A 43 -4.20 2.48 -16.12
CA GLN A 43 -3.68 1.79 -17.29
C GLN A 43 -2.20 2.13 -17.47
N THR A 44 -1.36 1.32 -16.84
CA THR A 44 -0.14 0.86 -17.48
C THR A 44 0.07 -0.59 -17.05
N LYS A 45 -0.30 -1.51 -17.94
CA LYS A 45 0.35 -2.82 -17.99
C LYS A 45 1.75 -2.56 -18.52
N GLU A 46 2.77 -2.95 -17.77
CA GLU A 46 3.92 -3.67 -18.31
C GLU A 46 4.71 -4.32 -17.17
N GLY A 47 5.20 -5.54 -17.43
CA GLY A 47 6.03 -6.28 -16.49
C GLY A 47 7.33 -5.53 -16.17
N SER A 48 7.93 -5.92 -15.04
CA SER A 48 9.25 -5.56 -14.52
C SER A 48 10.16 -4.76 -15.48
N THR A 49 9.87 -3.46 -15.63
CA THR A 49 10.67 -2.51 -16.40
C THR A 49 11.70 -1.87 -15.45
N PRO A 50 12.94 -1.59 -15.90
CA PRO A 50 14.00 -0.99 -15.07
C PRO A 50 13.63 0.34 -14.37
N GLU A 51 12.59 1.05 -14.82
CA GLU A 51 12.11 2.27 -14.17
C GLU A 51 11.47 2.01 -12.80
N ASN A 52 10.64 0.96 -12.68
CA ASN A 52 9.92 0.65 -11.44
C ASN A 52 10.89 0.13 -10.35
N SER A 53 11.91 -0.65 -10.73
CA SER A 53 12.95 -1.09 -9.79
C SER A 53 13.83 0.06 -9.29
N SER A 54 14.09 1.07 -10.14
CA SER A 54 14.83 2.28 -9.76
C SER A 54 14.05 3.14 -8.75
N GLU A 55 12.75 3.29 -8.96
CA GLU A 55 11.86 4.01 -8.04
C GLU A 55 11.76 3.30 -6.68
N ILE A 56 11.49 1.99 -6.70
CA ILE A 56 11.43 1.16 -5.49
C ILE A 56 12.76 1.22 -4.71
N TYR A 57 13.89 1.11 -5.39
CA TYR A 57 15.19 1.24 -4.73
C TYR A 57 15.38 2.61 -4.09
N SER A 58 15.01 3.68 -4.79
CA SER A 58 15.16 5.05 -4.32
C SER A 58 14.34 5.33 -3.05
N ILE A 59 13.11 4.83 -2.97
CA ILE A 59 12.27 5.01 -1.78
C ILE A 59 12.63 4.04 -0.65
N THR A 60 13.30 2.91 -0.94
CA THR A 60 13.67 1.92 0.08
C THR A 60 15.11 2.03 0.57
N ARG A 61 15.89 3.01 0.11
CA ARG A 61 17.25 3.18 0.62
C ARG A 61 17.26 3.27 2.15
N GLU A 62 18.25 2.64 2.76
CA GLU A 62 18.34 2.55 4.21
C GLU A 62 18.25 3.91 4.90
N ASP A 63 18.93 4.95 4.39
CA ASP A 63 18.93 6.29 4.95
C ASP A 63 17.53 6.92 4.96
N VAL A 64 16.78 6.75 3.86
CA VAL A 64 15.42 7.27 3.71
C VAL A 64 14.49 6.62 4.73
N VAL A 65 14.50 5.28 4.79
CA VAL A 65 13.58 4.52 5.65
C VAL A 65 13.93 4.69 7.12
N ILE A 66 15.22 4.68 7.48
CA ILE A 66 15.68 4.91 8.86
C ILE A 66 15.22 6.30 9.34
N ASN A 67 15.44 7.34 8.54
CA ASN A 67 15.04 8.70 8.92
C ASN A 67 13.53 8.81 9.10
N TYR A 68 12.75 8.19 8.20
CA TYR A 68 11.29 8.17 8.31
C TYR A 68 10.84 7.48 9.60
N VAL A 69 11.37 6.29 9.91
CA VAL A 69 10.99 5.53 11.11
C VAL A 69 11.34 6.29 12.39
N LYS A 70 12.50 6.93 12.44
CA LYS A 70 12.89 7.75 13.60
C LYS A 70 11.96 8.93 13.83
N GLN A 71 11.53 9.61 12.77
CA GLN A 71 10.66 10.79 12.86
C GLN A 71 9.20 10.42 13.14
N ASN A 72 8.71 9.33 12.54
CA ASN A 72 7.28 9.00 12.52
C ASN A 72 6.92 7.83 13.41
N GLN A 73 7.90 7.10 13.95
CA GLN A 73 7.72 5.89 14.78
C GLN A 73 6.90 4.78 14.11
N LYS A 74 6.84 4.81 12.77
CA LYS A 74 6.15 3.84 11.92
C LYS A 74 6.87 3.71 10.58
N LEU A 75 6.58 2.63 9.86
CA LEU A 75 7.04 2.47 8.49
C LEU A 75 6.24 3.37 7.52
N PRO A 76 6.84 3.75 6.39
CA PRO A 76 6.11 4.30 5.25
C PRO A 76 4.98 3.37 4.76
N ASP A 77 3.92 3.94 4.20
CA ASP A 77 2.69 3.21 3.82
C ASP A 77 2.86 2.24 2.62
N TYR A 78 4.03 2.24 1.98
CA TYR A 78 4.38 1.24 0.96
C TYR A 78 4.91 -0.08 1.53
N TYR A 79 5.14 -0.17 2.83
CA TYR A 79 5.46 -1.43 3.49
C TYR A 79 4.20 -2.27 3.75
N ILE A 80 4.35 -3.58 3.56
CA ILE A 80 3.29 -4.58 3.78
C ILE A 80 3.91 -5.80 4.46
N THR A 81 3.17 -6.44 5.36
CA THR A 81 3.67 -7.63 6.06
C THR A 81 3.82 -8.83 5.12
N LYS A 82 4.65 -9.80 5.49
CA LYS A 82 4.80 -11.04 4.72
C LYS A 82 3.47 -11.76 4.50
N ASN A 83 2.59 -11.77 5.50
CA ASN A 83 1.32 -12.47 5.42
C ASN A 83 0.34 -11.77 4.47
N GLU A 84 0.22 -10.46 4.56
CA GLU A 84 -0.60 -9.68 3.64
C GLU A 84 -0.10 -9.82 2.20
N ALA A 85 1.22 -9.72 1.98
CA ALA A 85 1.81 -9.89 0.66
C ALA A 85 1.51 -11.27 0.07
N LYS A 86 1.66 -12.35 0.86
CA LYS A 86 1.34 -13.72 0.43
C LYS A 86 -0.14 -13.87 0.06
N ASN A 87 -1.03 -13.29 0.86
CA ASN A 87 -2.47 -13.32 0.59
C ASN A 87 -2.85 -12.61 -0.71
N LEU A 88 -2.02 -11.66 -1.15
CA LEU A 88 -2.19 -10.92 -2.40
C LEU A 88 -1.38 -11.51 -3.57
N GLY A 89 -0.85 -12.74 -3.43
CA GLY A 89 -0.20 -13.47 -4.53
C GLY A 89 1.32 -13.41 -4.55
N TRP A 90 1.97 -12.82 -3.54
CA TRP A 90 3.43 -12.87 -3.45
C TRP A 90 3.91 -14.30 -3.16
N ASN A 91 4.75 -14.82 -4.04
CA ASN A 91 5.47 -16.05 -3.88
C ASN A 91 6.99 -15.76 -3.73
N PRO A 92 7.56 -15.93 -2.52
CA PRO A 92 8.97 -15.64 -2.27
C PRO A 92 9.94 -16.40 -3.18
N SER A 93 9.63 -17.64 -3.57
CA SER A 93 10.53 -18.44 -4.42
C SER A 93 10.54 -17.98 -5.88
N GLN A 94 9.53 -17.22 -6.30
CA GLN A 94 9.44 -16.65 -7.64
C GLN A 94 10.00 -15.23 -7.71
N GLY A 95 10.27 -14.58 -6.56
CA GLY A 95 10.71 -13.18 -6.55
C GLY A 95 9.68 -12.20 -7.14
N ASN A 96 8.41 -12.58 -7.20
CA ASN A 96 7.37 -11.88 -7.97
C ASN A 96 6.74 -10.68 -7.25
N LEU A 97 7.34 -10.15 -6.16
CA LEU A 97 6.68 -9.15 -5.31
C LEU A 97 6.28 -7.90 -6.10
N CYS A 98 7.19 -7.30 -6.87
CA CYS A 98 6.87 -6.12 -7.66
C CYS A 98 5.91 -6.40 -8.82
N GLU A 99 5.76 -7.66 -9.25
CA GLU A 99 4.83 -8.04 -10.30
C GLU A 99 3.39 -8.09 -9.78
N VAL A 100 3.21 -8.69 -8.59
CA VAL A 100 1.88 -8.84 -7.98
C VAL A 100 1.48 -7.63 -7.14
N LEU A 101 2.46 -6.90 -6.59
CA LEU A 101 2.28 -5.75 -5.70
C LEU A 101 3.25 -4.62 -6.09
N PRO A 102 3.01 -3.94 -7.23
CA PRO A 102 3.83 -2.81 -7.66
C PRO A 102 3.90 -1.73 -6.58
N GLY A 103 5.10 -1.18 -6.35
CA GLY A 103 5.28 -0.13 -5.35
C GLY A 103 5.31 -0.64 -3.90
N LYS A 104 5.24 -1.95 -3.63
CA LYS A 104 5.22 -2.50 -2.27
C LYS A 104 6.49 -3.24 -1.88
N VAL A 105 6.75 -3.25 -0.57
CA VAL A 105 7.99 -3.78 0.02
C VAL A 105 7.66 -4.52 1.32
N ILE A 106 8.40 -5.57 1.63
CA ILE A 106 8.15 -6.36 2.84
C ILE A 106 8.62 -5.63 4.10
N GLY A 107 7.74 -5.51 5.09
CA GLY A 107 8.09 -4.97 6.40
C GLY A 107 6.91 -4.87 7.37
N GLY A 108 7.23 -4.65 8.65
CA GLY A 108 6.27 -4.54 9.74
C GLY A 108 6.04 -5.85 10.51
N ASP A 109 6.66 -6.96 10.09
CA ASP A 109 6.61 -8.22 10.82
C ASP A 109 7.38 -8.15 12.14
N TYR A 110 6.94 -8.92 13.14
CA TYR A 110 7.62 -9.03 14.43
C TYR A 110 9.00 -9.69 14.30
N PHE A 111 10.03 -9.04 14.83
CA PHE A 111 11.38 -9.60 14.91
C PHE A 111 11.63 -10.15 16.32
N GLY A 112 11.77 -11.47 16.42
CA GLY A 112 11.81 -12.15 17.72
C GLY A 112 13.11 -12.01 18.51
N ASN A 113 14.19 -11.46 17.94
CA ASN A 113 15.52 -11.38 18.58
C ASN A 113 15.96 -12.69 19.26
N ARG A 114 15.72 -13.84 18.61
CA ARG A 114 15.96 -15.17 19.20
C ARG A 114 17.42 -15.44 19.53
N GLU A 115 18.32 -14.89 18.72
CA GLU A 115 19.77 -14.98 18.92
C GLU A 115 20.29 -13.97 19.97
N GLY A 116 19.45 -13.06 20.47
CA GLY A 116 19.81 -12.12 21.54
C GLY A 116 20.88 -11.09 21.15
N LYS A 117 21.01 -10.76 19.86
CA LYS A 117 21.99 -9.79 19.34
C LYS A 117 21.60 -8.33 19.59
N LEU A 118 20.33 -8.08 19.88
CA LEU A 118 19.80 -6.78 20.28
C LEU A 118 19.45 -6.77 21.77
N PRO A 119 19.34 -5.58 22.41
CA PRO A 119 18.92 -5.47 23.81
C PRO A 119 17.62 -6.22 24.12
N LYS A 120 17.54 -6.83 25.30
CA LYS A 120 16.34 -7.54 25.78
C LYS A 120 15.32 -6.56 26.38
N GLY A 121 14.06 -6.98 26.45
CA GLY A 121 12.97 -6.19 27.05
C GLY A 121 12.16 -5.37 26.04
N GLU A 122 12.67 -5.23 24.82
CA GLU A 122 12.02 -4.49 23.75
C GLU A 122 11.25 -5.38 22.78
N LYS A 123 10.23 -4.80 22.14
CA LYS A 123 9.54 -5.41 20.99
C LYS A 123 10.10 -4.83 19.70
N TYR A 124 10.63 -5.70 18.87
CA TYR A 124 11.22 -5.33 17.60
C TYR A 124 10.35 -5.71 16.41
N PHE A 125 10.48 -4.95 15.35
CA PHE A 125 9.86 -5.15 14.04
C PHE A 125 10.94 -5.07 12.97
N GLU A 126 10.73 -5.72 11.84
CA GLU A 126 11.69 -5.71 10.73
C GLU A 126 11.11 -5.12 9.45
N ALA A 127 11.95 -4.53 8.61
CA ALA A 127 11.59 -4.08 7.28
C ALA A 127 12.76 -4.19 6.29
N ASP A 128 12.46 -4.54 5.05
CA ASP A 128 13.44 -4.59 3.97
C ASP A 128 13.87 -3.19 3.56
N VAL A 129 15.17 -3.03 3.29
CA VAL A 129 15.74 -1.80 2.73
C VAL A 129 16.63 -2.13 1.54
N ASN A 130 16.97 -1.12 0.75
CA ASN A 130 17.75 -1.25 -0.47
C ASN A 130 17.14 -2.27 -1.46
N TYR A 131 15.82 -2.43 -1.47
CA TYR A 131 15.12 -3.41 -2.29
C TYR A 131 15.02 -2.93 -3.73
N ASN A 132 15.23 -3.81 -4.71
CA ASN A 132 15.27 -3.45 -6.13
C ASN A 132 14.45 -4.41 -7.01
N CYS A 133 13.32 -4.90 -6.49
CA CYS A 133 12.49 -5.92 -7.12
C CYS A 133 13.17 -7.31 -7.25
N GLY A 134 12.39 -8.32 -7.66
CA GLY A 134 12.87 -9.70 -7.70
C GLY A 134 12.96 -10.32 -6.30
N ASN A 135 13.98 -11.15 -6.11
CA ASN A 135 14.27 -11.77 -4.81
C ASN A 135 14.68 -10.72 -3.78
N ARG A 136 14.24 -10.91 -2.53
CA ARG A 136 14.65 -10.06 -1.41
C ARG A 136 16.16 -10.19 -1.17
N ASN A 137 16.83 -9.08 -0.90
CA ASN A 137 18.25 -9.02 -0.54
C ASN A 137 18.47 -9.42 0.94
N SER A 138 19.68 -9.20 1.48
CA SER A 138 20.02 -9.45 2.90
C SER A 138 19.77 -8.27 3.84
N ASP A 139 19.40 -7.11 3.31
CA ASP A 139 19.46 -5.82 4.02
C ASP A 139 18.14 -5.52 4.71
N ARG A 140 18.20 -5.27 6.02
CA ARG A 140 17.02 -5.04 6.84
C ARG A 140 17.29 -3.96 7.87
N ILE A 141 16.27 -3.18 8.18
CA ILE A 141 16.21 -2.50 9.46
C ILE A 141 15.44 -3.35 10.47
N VAL A 142 15.85 -3.26 11.73
CA VAL A 142 15.13 -3.75 12.89
C VAL A 142 14.89 -2.58 13.83
N PHE A 143 13.64 -2.34 14.20
CA PHE A 143 13.26 -1.14 14.92
C PHE A 143 12.26 -1.40 16.05
N THR A 144 12.22 -0.50 17.02
CA THR A 144 11.26 -0.51 18.13
C THR A 144 10.13 0.50 17.88
N LYS A 145 9.03 0.39 18.62
CA LYS A 145 7.96 1.41 18.59
C LYS A 145 8.42 2.78 19.11
N SER A 146 9.47 2.82 19.93
CA SER A 146 10.07 4.07 20.43
C SER A 146 10.95 4.77 19.38
N GLY A 147 11.20 4.14 18.23
CA GLY A 147 11.97 4.73 17.13
C GLY A 147 13.48 4.42 17.19
N GLU A 148 13.91 3.47 18.01
CA GLU A 148 15.27 2.94 17.89
C GLU A 148 15.38 2.11 16.62
N VAL A 149 16.48 2.25 15.87
CA VAL A 149 16.69 1.55 14.60
C VAL A 149 18.08 0.94 14.55
N TYR A 150 18.12 -0.31 14.08
CA TYR A 150 19.33 -1.09 13.85
C TYR A 150 19.34 -1.55 12.40
N LEU A 151 20.49 -1.48 11.74
CA LEU A 151 20.67 -1.94 10.36
C LEU A 151 21.47 -3.25 10.36
N THR A 152 21.05 -4.20 9.53
CA THR A 152 21.83 -5.39 9.16
C THR A 152 21.95 -5.45 7.64
N LYS A 153 23.14 -5.79 7.15
CA LYS A 153 23.44 -6.02 5.71
C LYS A 153 23.86 -7.45 5.42
N ASP A 154 23.74 -8.32 6.41
CA ASP A 154 24.30 -9.68 6.41
C ASP A 154 23.27 -10.71 6.89
N HIS A 155 21.98 -10.40 6.70
CA HIS A 155 20.87 -11.27 7.04
C HIS A 155 20.86 -11.62 8.53
N TYR A 156 20.86 -10.59 9.37
CA TYR A 156 20.78 -10.64 10.84
C TYR A 156 22.02 -11.24 11.53
N LYS A 157 23.16 -11.37 10.83
CA LYS A 157 24.40 -11.85 11.46
C LYS A 157 25.00 -10.81 12.39
N SER A 158 24.99 -9.54 12.00
CA SER A 158 25.41 -8.40 12.81
C SER A 158 24.45 -7.21 12.67
N PHE A 159 24.54 -6.28 13.63
CA PHE A 159 23.68 -5.09 13.68
C PHE A 159 24.50 -3.84 13.99
N GLU A 160 24.22 -2.77 13.25
CA GLU A 160 24.73 -1.43 13.52
C GLU A 160 23.58 -0.56 14.05
N LYS A 161 23.75 0.08 15.21
CA LYS A 161 22.77 1.05 15.71
C LYS A 161 22.84 2.32 14.86
N LYS A 162 21.70 2.80 14.37
CA LYS A 162 21.63 3.96 13.47
C LYS A 162 21.02 5.18 14.13
#